data_AF-A0A1I6WH16-F1
#
_entry.id   AF-A0A1I6WH16-F1
#
_cell.length_a   1.000
_cell.length_b   1.000
_cell.length_c   1.000
_cell.angle_alpha   90.00
_cell.angle_beta   90.00
_cell.angle_gamma   90.00
#
_symmetry.space_group_name_H-M   'P 1'
#
loop_
_entity.id
_entity.type
_entity.pdbx_description
1 polymer ?
#
loop_
_entity_poly.entity_id
_entity_poly.type
_entity_poly.pdbx_seq_one_letter_code
_entity_poly.pdbx_strand_id
1 'polypeptide(L)' 'MEMNAVLPNELLISQQARDLGNQLIREMNINRGYCMANFLDFNSCYDNHQAVLIWVF' A
#
# COMPACT_ATOMS: atom_id res chain seq x y z
N MET A 1 15.88 10.98 -25.09
CA MET A 1 14.73 11.12 -24.19
C MET A 1 14.93 10.08 -23.12
N GLU A 2 15.46 10.48 -21.97
CA GLU A 2 15.64 9.54 -20.83
C GLU A 2 14.25 9.11 -20.39
N MET A 3 13.94 7.82 -20.55
CA MET A 3 12.79 7.22 -19.90
C MET A 3 13.12 7.21 -18.41
N ASN A 4 12.65 8.22 -17.68
CA ASN A 4 12.53 8.14 -16.24
C ASN A 4 11.72 6.87 -15.96
N ALA A 5 12.41 5.79 -15.58
CA ALA A 5 11.76 4.62 -15.02
C ALA A 5 10.91 5.17 -13.88
N VAL A 6 9.58 5.09 -14.04
CA VAL A 6 8.66 5.38 -12.94
C VAL A 6 9.06 4.39 -11.87
N LEU A 7 9.86 4.86 -10.91
CA LEU A 7 10.11 4.10 -9.69
C LEU A 7 8.71 3.74 -9.19
N PRO A 8 8.45 2.46 -8.85
CA PRO A 8 7.20 2.13 -8.19
C PRO A 8 7.04 3.13 -7.06
N ASN A 9 5.85 3.68 -6.86
CA ASN A 9 5.56 4.57 -5.74
C ASN A 9 5.81 3.79 -4.44
N GLU A 10 7.07 3.66 -4.05
CA GLU A 10 7.51 2.95 -2.87
C GLU A 10 7.20 3.88 -1.72
N LEU A 11 6.20 3.48 -0.94
CA LEU A 11 5.80 4.21 0.26
C LEU A 11 7.00 4.33 1.19
N LEU A 12 7.34 5.57 1.54
CA LEU A 12 8.39 5.90 2.51
C LEU A 12 7.85 5.69 3.93
N ILE A 13 7.76 4.43 4.35
CA ILE A 13 7.32 4.01 5.68
C ILE A 13 8.45 3.27 6.41
N SER A 14 8.42 3.28 7.74
CA SER A 14 9.39 2.53 8.55
C SER A 14 9.30 1.03 8.28
N GLN A 15 10.41 0.30 8.47
CA GLN A 15 10.43 -1.16 8.29
C GLN A 15 9.44 -1.86 9.24
N GLN A 16 9.32 -1.37 10.48
CA GLN A 16 8.38 -1.94 11.45
C GLN A 16 6.91 -1.76 11.02
N ALA A 17 6.55 -0.60 10.48
CA ALA A 17 5.21 -0.38 9.93
C ALA A 17 4.95 -1.27 8.71
N ARG A 18 5.97 -1.46 7.87
CA ARG A 18 5.90 -2.36 6.71
C ARG A 18 5.67 -3.81 7.13
N ASP A 19 6.37 -4.29 8.14
CA ASP A 19 6.25 -5.65 8.64
C ASP A 19 4.86 -5.89 9.25
N LEU A 20 4.36 -4.94 10.05
CA LEU A 20 3.01 -4.99 10.62
C LEU A 20 1.92 -4.97 9.53
N GLY A 21 2.02 -4.08 8.54
CA GLY A 21 1.06 -4.02 7.44
C GLY A 21 1.08 -5.29 6.58
N ASN A 22 2.26 -5.87 6.34
CA ASN A 22 2.38 -7.15 5.63
C ASN A 22 1.79 -8.32 6.42
N GLN A 23 1.91 -8.31 7.75
CA GLN A 23 1.26 -9.30 8.60
C GLN A 23 -0.27 -9.21 8.45
N LEU A 24 -0.85 -8.01 8.55
CA LEU A 24 -2.29 -7.79 8.39
C LEU A 24 -2.81 -8.21 7.01
N ILE A 25 -2.08 -7.89 5.94
CA ILE A 25 -2.42 -8.31 4.57
C ILE A 25 -2.54 -9.83 4.48
N ARG A 26 -1.61 -10.57 5.10
CA ARG A 26 -1.60 -12.04 5.10
C ARG A 26 -2.72 -12.61 5.95
N GLU A 27 -2.88 -12.12 7.17
CA GLU A 27 -3.89 -12.62 8.12
C GLU A 27 -5.32 -12.40 7.62
N MET A 28 -5.58 -11.27 6.96
CA MET A 28 -6.89 -10.94 6.41
C MET A 28 -7.07 -11.41 4.95
N ASN A 29 -6.08 -12.10 4.38
CA ASN A 29 -6.08 -12.57 2.99
C ASN A 29 -6.44 -11.46 1.98
N ILE A 30 -5.84 -10.28 2.16
CA ILE A 30 -6.12 -9.11 1.32
C ILE A 30 -5.48 -9.32 -0.04
N ASN A 31 -6.31 -9.48 -1.06
CA ASN A 31 -5.84 -9.60 -2.43
C ASN A 31 -5.34 -8.27 -2.97
N ARG A 32 -4.37 -8.35 -3.90
CA ARG A 32 -4.03 -7.22 -4.76
C ARG A 32 -5.27 -6.79 -5.53
N GLY A 33 -5.46 -5.49 -5.65
CA GLY A 33 -6.64 -4.90 -6.28
C GLY A 33 -6.79 -3.45 -5.88
N TYR A 34 -7.90 -2.85 -6.27
CA TYR A 34 -8.21 -1.45 -6.03
C TYR A 34 -9.63 -1.36 -5.49
N CYS A 35 -9.78 -0.99 -4.21
CA CYS A 35 -11.04 -0.66 -3.53
C CYS A 35 -10.78 -0.24 -2.08
N MET A 36 -9.71 -0.76 -1.47
CA MET A 36 -9.44 -0.56 -0.05
C MET A 36 -9.08 0.89 0.28
N ALA A 37 -8.40 1.60 -0.63
CA ALA A 37 -8.15 3.03 -0.47
C ALA A 37 -9.47 3.81 -0.32
N ASN A 38 -10.49 3.52 -1.13
CA ASN A 38 -11.80 4.16 -1.02
C ASN A 38 -12.53 3.76 0.27
N PHE A 39 -12.43 2.49 0.66
CA PHE A 39 -13.03 2.00 1.91
C PHE A 39 -12.42 2.70 3.15
N LEU A 40 -11.13 3.01 3.10
CA LEU A 40 -10.38 3.66 4.18
C LEU A 40 -10.35 5.20 4.06
N ASP A 41 -11.11 5.78 3.13
CA ASP A 41 -11.19 7.22 2.85
C ASP A 41 -9.83 7.87 2.48
N PHE A 42 -9.03 7.14 1.69
CA PHE A 42 -7.76 7.60 1.13
C PHE A 42 -7.87 7.89 -0.37
N ASN A 43 -6.80 8.49 -0.91
CA ASN A 43 -6.67 8.66 -2.35
C ASN A 43 -6.72 7.29 -3.06
N SER A 44 -7.62 7.16 -4.03
CA SER A 44 -7.85 5.94 -4.80
C SER A 44 -6.66 5.50 -5.67
N CYS A 45 -5.57 6.27 -5.70
CA CYS A 45 -4.35 5.93 -6.42
C CYS A 45 -3.56 4.77 -5.79
N TYR A 46 -3.84 4.43 -4.53
CA TYR A 46 -3.19 3.33 -3.83
C TYR A 46 -3.92 2.01 -4.05
N ASP A 47 -3.15 0.96 -4.33
CA ASP A 47 -3.69 -0.40 -4.34
C ASP A 47 -4.06 -0.86 -2.90
N ASN A 48 -4.72 -2.00 -2.79
CA ASN A 48 -5.17 -2.52 -1.51
C ASN A 48 -4.03 -2.73 -0.49
N HIS A 49 -2.84 -3.14 -0.94
CA HIS A 49 -1.70 -3.39 -0.06
C HIS A 49 -1.10 -2.06 0.39
N GLN A 50 -0.93 -1.12 -0.52
CA GLN A 50 -0.49 0.24 -0.21
C GLN A 50 -1.45 0.95 0.74
N ALA A 51 -2.76 0.80 0.54
CA ALA A 51 -3.78 1.37 1.41
C ALA A 51 -3.68 0.84 2.84
N VAL A 52 -3.43 -0.47 3.02
CA VAL A 52 -3.21 -1.07 4.34
C VAL A 52 -1.91 -0.58 4.97
N LEU A 53 -0.83 -0.48 4.18
CA LEU A 53 0.46 0.03 4.65
C LEU A 53 0.37 1.49 5.10
N ILE A 54 -0.44 2.31 4.42
CA ILE A 54 -0.73 3.69 4.84
C ILE A 54 -1.58 3.69 6.10
N TRP A 55 -2.66 2.90 6.15
CA TRP A 55 -3.58 2.89 7.29
C TRP A 55 -2.93 2.53 8.63
N VAL A 56 -1.92 1.66 8.60
CA VAL A 56 -1.18 1.26 9.80
C VAL A 56 -0.36 2.41 10.41
N PHE A 57 -0.17 3.53 9.70
CA PHE A 57 0.68 4.65 10.10
C PHE A 57 -0.05 5.99 10.10
#